data_AF-A0AAU4WUW8-F1
#
_entry.id   AF-A0AAU4WUW8-F1
#
_cell.length_a   1.000
_cell.length_b   1.000
_cell.length_c   1.000
_cell.angle_alpha   90.00
_cell.angle_beta   90.00
_cell.angle_gamma   90.00
#
_symmetry.space_group_name_H-M   'P 1'
#
loop_
_entity.id
_entity.type
_entity.pdbx_description
1 polymer ?
#
loop_
_entity_poly.entity_id
_entity_poly.type
_entity_poly.pdbx_seq_one_letter_code
_entity_poly.pdbx_strand_id
1 'polypeptide(L)'
;MFIFARLNHGEHRFRDLGSRQCPTVLWELVVSSVAVVLFAVVLVVLVALLVAAGTGKLARLDGATYPAALMRSAAAFAAVLTLAAAVTGALSAILN
;
A
#
# COMPACT_ATOMS: atom_id res chain seq x y z
N MET A 1 28.46 41.29 14.81
CA MET A 1 27.40 42.33 14.81
C MET A 1 26.67 42.23 13.47
N PHE A 2 25.66 41.36 13.39
CA PHE A 2 24.91 41.14 12.14
C PHE A 2 23.70 42.07 12.12
N ILE A 3 23.70 42.93 11.12
CA ILE A 3 22.81 44.07 10.96
C ILE A 3 21.44 43.55 10.50
N PHE A 4 20.43 43.75 11.35
CA PHE A 4 19.01 43.61 11.02
C PHE A 4 18.61 44.71 10.01
N ALA A 5 19.02 44.59 8.76
CA ALA A 5 18.41 45.32 7.65
C ALA A 5 17.20 44.53 7.16
N ARG A 6 16.11 44.56 7.93
CA ARG A 6 14.85 43.88 7.59
C ARG A 6 14.16 44.63 6.45
N LEU A 7 14.41 44.12 5.25
CA LEU A 7 13.77 44.48 3.99
C LEU A 7 12.25 44.20 4.06
N ASN A 8 11.45 45.20 4.46
CA ASN A 8 9.99 45.11 4.60
C ASN A 8 9.24 45.18 3.25
N HIS A 9 9.79 44.58 2.17
CA HIS A 9 9.22 44.67 0.81
C HIS A 9 9.18 43.34 0.03
N GLY A 10 9.49 42.21 0.67
CA GLY A 10 9.50 40.87 0.04
C GLY A 10 8.47 39.86 0.57
N GLU A 11 7.72 40.22 1.62
CA GLU A 11 6.84 39.29 2.37
C GLU A 11 5.76 38.65 1.49
N HIS A 12 5.25 39.34 0.48
CA HIS A 12 4.23 38.80 -0.43
C HIS A 12 4.76 37.65 -1.31
N ARG A 13 5.97 37.79 -1.85
CA ARG A 13 6.56 36.78 -2.75
C ARG A 13 6.99 35.51 -1.99
N PHE A 14 7.49 35.64 -0.76
CA PHE A 14 7.83 34.49 0.08
C PHE A 14 6.59 33.79 0.66
N ARG A 15 5.53 34.53 0.99
CA ARG A 15 4.23 33.94 1.35
C ARG A 15 3.64 33.10 0.23
N ASP A 16 3.77 33.55 -1.02
CA ASP A 16 3.27 32.82 -2.21
C ASP A 16 4.07 31.54 -2.51
N LEU A 17 5.38 31.54 -2.25
CA LEU A 17 6.19 30.31 -2.41
C LEU A 17 5.89 29.32 -1.29
N GLY A 18 5.84 29.76 -0.03
CA GLY A 18 5.51 28.88 1.10
C GLY A 18 4.10 28.28 1.00
N SER A 19 3.13 29.04 0.50
CA SER A 19 1.76 28.56 0.26
C SER A 19 1.64 27.62 -0.94
N ARG A 20 2.59 27.60 -1.88
CA ARG A 20 2.67 26.60 -2.96
C ARG A 20 3.56 25.40 -2.61
N GLN A 21 4.54 25.60 -1.73
CA GLN A 21 5.43 24.56 -1.23
C GLN A 21 4.66 23.62 -0.28
N CYS A 22 3.90 24.14 0.67
CA CYS A 22 3.05 23.35 1.58
C CYS A 22 2.06 22.39 0.87
N PRO A 23 1.29 22.81 -0.16
CA PRO A 23 0.43 21.90 -0.90
C PRO A 23 1.22 20.93 -1.77
N THR A 24 2.41 21.29 -2.31
CA THR A 24 3.22 20.31 -3.05
C THR A 24 3.75 19.22 -2.13
N VAL A 25 4.28 19.54 -0.94
CA VAL A 25 4.74 18.51 0.00
C VAL A 25 3.57 17.61 0.44
N LEU A 26 2.39 18.18 0.66
CA LEU A 26 1.18 17.41 0.98
C LEU A 26 0.83 16.42 -0.14
N TRP A 27 0.76 16.88 -1.39
CA TRP A 27 0.49 15.99 -2.53
C TRP A 27 1.57 14.95 -2.72
N GLU A 28 2.83 15.28 -2.51
CA GLU A 28 3.97 14.37 -2.65
C GLU A 28 3.98 13.28 -1.57
N LEU A 29 3.60 13.64 -0.34
CA LEU A 29 3.37 12.69 0.76
C LEU A 29 2.15 11.79 0.49
N VAL A 30 1.05 12.35 0.00
CA VAL A 30 -0.16 11.58 -0.36
C VAL A 30 0.12 10.64 -1.53
N VAL A 31 0.77 11.11 -2.58
CA VAL A 31 1.16 10.29 -3.74
C VAL A 31 2.10 9.17 -3.31
N SER A 32 3.10 9.46 -2.48
CA SER A 32 4.05 8.45 -2.00
C SER A 32 3.36 7.40 -1.14
N SER A 33 2.50 7.81 -0.21
CA SER A 33 1.75 6.86 0.64
C SER A 33 0.79 6.00 -0.18
N VAL A 34 0.04 6.58 -1.11
CA VAL A 34 -0.84 5.83 -2.02
C VAL A 34 -0.04 4.86 -2.89
N ALA A 35 1.10 5.28 -3.43
CA ALA A 35 1.96 4.39 -4.23
C ALA A 35 2.48 3.20 -3.41
N VAL A 36 2.91 3.42 -2.17
CA VAL A 36 3.34 2.34 -1.26
C VAL A 36 2.21 1.38 -0.95
N VAL A 37 1.00 1.88 -0.67
CA VAL A 37 -0.18 1.03 -0.43
C VAL A 37 -0.54 0.22 -1.67
N LEU A 38 -0.58 0.83 -2.85
CA LEU A 38 -0.85 0.12 -4.11
C LEU A 38 0.20 -0.95 -4.39
N PHE A 39 1.48 -0.64 -4.18
CA PHE A 39 2.57 -1.61 -4.33
C PHE A 39 2.41 -2.79 -3.37
N ALA A 40 2.08 -2.52 -2.09
CA ALA A 40 1.79 -3.57 -1.12
C ALA A 40 0.60 -4.45 -1.55
N VAL A 41 -0.48 -3.85 -2.05
CA VAL A 41 -1.65 -4.59 -2.57
C VAL A 41 -1.24 -5.49 -3.74
N VAL A 42 -0.45 -4.99 -4.68
CA VAL A 42 0.06 -5.79 -5.80
C VAL A 42 0.88 -6.99 -5.30
N LEU A 43 1.79 -6.78 -4.33
CA LEU A 43 2.57 -7.86 -3.75
C LEU A 43 1.68 -8.91 -3.05
N VAL A 44 0.69 -8.48 -2.28
CA VAL A 44 -0.27 -9.39 -1.61
C VAL A 44 -1.02 -10.23 -2.64
N VAL A 45 -1.49 -9.63 -3.73
CA VAL A 45 -2.17 -10.35 -4.81
C VAL A 45 -1.25 -11.34 -5.51
N LEU A 46 -0.01 -10.97 -5.80
CA LEU A 46 0.97 -11.87 -6.43
C LEU A 46 1.29 -13.07 -5.52
N VAL A 47 1.48 -12.85 -4.23
CA VAL A 47 1.70 -13.92 -3.25
C VAL A 47 0.47 -14.82 -3.17
N ALA A 48 -0.73 -14.24 -3.11
CA ALA A 48 -1.97 -15.02 -3.08
C ALA A 48 -2.15 -15.89 -4.33
N LEU A 49 -1.81 -15.36 -5.53
CA LEU A 49 -1.82 -16.12 -6.77
C LEU A 49 -0.77 -17.24 -6.77
N LEU A 50 0.42 -16.99 -6.24
CA LEU A 50 1.48 -17.99 -6.15
C LEU A 50 1.08 -19.15 -5.22
N VAL A 51 0.45 -18.84 -4.08
CA VAL A 51 -0.11 -19.83 -3.14
C VAL A 51 -1.27 -20.60 -3.79
N ALA A 52 -2.16 -19.92 -4.52
CA ALA A 52 -3.24 -20.58 -5.26
C ALA A 52 -2.70 -21.53 -6.34
N ALA A 53 -1.68 -21.12 -7.09
CA ALA A 53 -1.02 -21.98 -8.08
C ALA A 53 -0.33 -23.18 -7.42
N GLY A 54 0.33 -22.97 -6.28
CA GLY A 54 0.97 -24.03 -5.50
C GLY A 54 -0.04 -25.06 -4.99
N THR A 55 -1.16 -24.61 -4.43
CA THR A 55 -2.23 -25.48 -3.93
C THR A 55 -2.95 -26.23 -5.05
N GLY A 56 -3.16 -25.59 -6.21
CA GLY A 56 -3.66 -26.26 -7.40
C GLY A 56 -2.71 -27.35 -7.91
N LYS A 57 -1.39 -27.10 -7.89
CA LYS A 57 -0.38 -28.10 -8.23
C LYS A 57 -0.36 -29.26 -7.23
N LEU A 58 -0.41 -28.97 -5.92
CA LEU A 58 -0.51 -30.02 -4.90
C LEU A 58 -1.77 -30.85 -5.08
N ALA A 59 -2.92 -30.23 -5.37
CA ALA A 59 -4.16 -30.94 -5.61
C ALA A 59 -4.08 -31.88 -6.83
N ARG A 60 -3.26 -31.55 -7.84
CA ARG A 60 -2.98 -32.46 -8.97
C ARG A 60 -2.12 -33.64 -8.59
N LEU A 61 -1.13 -33.41 -7.74
CA LEU A 61 -0.30 -34.49 -7.21
C LEU A 61 -1.11 -35.41 -6.28
N ASP A 62 -2.09 -34.86 -5.58
CA ASP A 62 -3.08 -35.59 -4.77
C ASP A 62 -4.11 -36.38 -5.61
N GLY A 63 -4.05 -36.31 -6.95
CA GLY A 63 -5.00 -36.99 -7.85
C GLY A 63 -6.41 -36.36 -7.87
N ALA A 64 -6.58 -35.14 -7.36
CA ALA A 64 -7.87 -34.47 -7.35
C ALA A 64 -8.36 -34.12 -8.77
N THR A 65 -9.66 -34.29 -9.01
CA THR A 65 -10.31 -33.89 -10.25
C THR A 65 -10.22 -32.37 -10.48
N TYR A 66 -10.32 -31.92 -11.74
CA TYR A 66 -10.25 -30.50 -12.13
C TYR A 66 -11.08 -29.54 -11.24
N PRO A 67 -12.35 -29.86 -10.91
CA PRO A 67 -13.18 -29.01 -10.06
C PRO A 67 -12.69 -28.92 -8.62
N ALA A 68 -12.23 -30.04 -8.06
CA ALA A 68 -11.76 -30.11 -6.68
C ALA A 68 -10.44 -29.34 -6.49
N ALA A 69 -9.54 -29.41 -7.47
CA ALA A 69 -8.31 -28.63 -7.49
C ALA A 69 -8.59 -27.11 -7.56
N LEU A 70 -9.56 -26.69 -8.37
CA LEU A 70 -9.98 -25.28 -8.46
C LEU A 70 -10.58 -24.77 -7.14
N MET A 71 -11.45 -25.54 -6.50
CA MET A 71 -12.05 -25.17 -5.20
C MET A 71 -10.98 -25.01 -4.11
N ARG A 72 -10.00 -25.92 -4.02
CA ARG A 72 -8.89 -25.79 -3.05
C ARG A 72 -8.01 -24.57 -3.34
N SER A 73 -7.75 -24.28 -4.61
CA SER A 73 -6.96 -23.10 -5.00
C SER A 73 -7.68 -21.79 -4.65
N ALA A 74 -8.99 -21.74 -4.89
CA ALA A 74 -9.84 -20.60 -4.53
C ALA A 74 -9.91 -20.39 -3.01
N ALA A 75 -10.04 -21.47 -2.25
CA ALA A 75 -10.01 -21.41 -0.78
C ALA A 75 -8.66 -20.89 -0.26
N ALA A 76 -7.55 -21.34 -0.84
CA ALA A 76 -6.21 -20.87 -0.46
C ALA A 76 -6.03 -19.37 -0.76
N PHE A 77 -6.50 -18.90 -1.91
CA PHE A 77 -6.50 -17.46 -2.24
C PHE A 77 -7.32 -16.64 -1.23
N ALA A 78 -8.54 -17.07 -0.93
CA ALA A 78 -9.41 -16.41 0.03
C ALA A 78 -8.79 -16.36 1.44
N ALA A 79 -8.11 -17.43 1.86
CA ALA A 79 -7.41 -17.48 3.13
C ALA A 79 -6.27 -16.45 3.22
N VAL A 80 -5.47 -16.30 2.16
CA VAL A 80 -4.38 -15.31 2.11
C VAL A 80 -4.94 -13.88 2.19
N LEU A 81 -6.03 -13.58 1.45
CA LEU A 81 -6.67 -12.26 1.53
C LEU A 81 -7.26 -11.99 2.92
N THR A 82 -7.89 -12.98 3.54
CA THR A 82 -8.44 -12.87 4.90
C THR A 82 -7.34 -12.59 5.91
N LEU A 83 -6.19 -13.28 5.81
CA LEU A 83 -5.04 -13.03 6.65
C LEU A 83 -4.49 -11.61 6.47
N ALA A 84 -4.35 -11.15 5.22
CA ALA A 84 -3.90 -9.80 4.93
C ALA A 84 -4.85 -8.73 5.52
N ALA A 85 -6.17 -8.94 5.41
CA ALA A 85 -7.17 -8.07 6.00
C ALA A 85 -7.10 -8.06 7.54
N ALA A 86 -6.93 -9.24 8.16
CA ALA A 86 -6.79 -9.36 9.61
C ALA A 86 -5.54 -8.64 10.15
N VAL A 87 -4.39 -8.81 9.48
CA VAL A 87 -3.14 -8.13 9.85
C VAL A 87 -3.29 -6.62 9.67
N THR A 88 -3.90 -6.17 8.57
CA THR A 88 -4.15 -4.74 8.33
C THR A 88 -5.06 -4.15 9.40
N GLY A 89 -6.13 -4.87 9.77
CA GLY A 89 -7.03 -4.47 10.86
C GLY A 89 -6.33 -4.41 12.22
N ALA A 90 -5.51 -5.41 12.55
CA ALA A 90 -4.73 -5.43 13.78
C ALA A 90 -3.72 -4.27 13.84
N LEU A 91 -3.01 -4.01 12.74
CA LEU A 91 -2.09 -2.88 12.64
C LEU A 91 -2.83 -1.56 12.79
N SER A 92 -3.98 -1.41 12.12
CA SER A 92 -4.85 -0.24 12.25
C SER A 92 -5.32 -0.01 13.70
N ALA A 93 -5.62 -1.08 14.43
CA ALA A 93 -6.05 -0.98 15.83
C ALA A 93 -4.92 -0.58 16.80
N ILE A 94 -3.65 -0.82 16.42
CA ILE A 94 -2.48 -0.44 17.22
C ILE A 94 -2.02 0.98 16.89
N LEU A 95 -2.12 1.38 15.61
CA LEU A 95 -1.69 2.70 15.15
C LEU A 95 -2.74 3.81 15.36
N ASN A 96 -4.01 3.44 15.57
CA ASN A 96 -5.08 4.34 15.95
C ASN A 96 -5.09 4.57 17.46
#